data_AF-A0A453DLL6-F1
#
_entry.id   AF-A0A453DLL6-F1
#
_cell.length_a   1.000
_cell.length_b   1.000
_cell.length_c   1.000
_cell.angle_alpha   90.00
_cell.angle_beta   90.00
_cell.angle_gamma   90.00
#
_symmetry.space_group_name_H-M   'P 1'
#
loop_
_entity.id
_entity.type
_entity.pdbx_description
1 polymer ?
#
loop_
_entity_poly.entity_id
_entity_poly.type
_entity_poly.pdbx_seq_one_letter_code
_entity_poly.pdbx_strand_id
1 'polypeptide(L)' 'MFVKIGDQKLAIRTLSTDKFPQIQFDLVFEKEFELSHNSKTSSLLREMNILFYSSKNVSSSSYVKYTFTCLMYNTT' A
#
# COMPACT_ATOMS: atom_id res chain seq x y z
N MET A 1 3.25 -1.30 5.14
CA MET A 1 3.36 -0.81 3.75
C MET A 1 4.31 0.36 3.71
N PHE A 2 5.07 0.46 2.63
CA PHE A 2 6.07 1.49 2.45
C PHE A 2 5.97 2.10 1.05
N VAL A 3 6.27 3.38 0.96
CA VAL A 3 6.54 4.06 -0.30
C VAL A 3 8.00 4.42 -0.37
N LYS A 4 8.62 4.24 -1.52
CA LYS A 4 9.98 4.69 -1.80
C LYS A 4 9.92 5.79 -2.86
N ILE A 5 10.54 6.93 -2.58
CA ILE A 5 10.65 8.07 -3.49
C ILE A 5 12.14 8.43 -3.57
N GLY A 6 12.77 8.22 -4.73
CA GLY A 6 14.23 8.24 -4.83
C GLY A 6 14.84 7.24 -3.84
N ASP A 7 15.75 7.71 -2.98
CA ASP A 7 16.41 6.85 -1.97
C ASP A 7 15.71 6.81 -0.61
N GLN A 8 14.60 7.53 -0.45
CA GLN A 8 13.88 7.61 0.81
C GLN A 8 12.74 6.59 0.85
N LYS A 9 12.75 5.70 1.86
CA LYS A 9 11.67 4.73 2.13
C LYS A 9 10.88 5.16 3.36
N LEU A 10 9.59 5.45 3.17
CA LEU A 10 8.68 5.95 4.19
C LEU A 10 7.62 4.90 4.53
N ALA A 11 7.37 4.67 5.82
CA ALA A 11 6.26 3.83 6.26
C ALA A 11 4.94 4.59 6.10
N ILE A 12 4.02 4.03 5.29
CA ILE A 12 2.72 4.67 5.08
C ILE A 12 1.77 4.25 6.19
N ARG A 13 1.56 2.94 6.34
CA ARG A 13 0.69 2.34 7.36
C ARG A 13 0.99 0.86 7.61
N THR A 14 0.50 0.39 8.75
CA THR A 14 0.44 -1.01 9.15
C THR A 14 -0.96 -1.55 8.90
N LEU A 15 -1.06 -2.75 8.32
CA LEU A 15 -2.29 -3.50 8.18
C LEU A 15 -2.31 -4.63 9.21
N SER A 16 -3.51 -5.02 9.63
CA SER A 16 -3.70 -6.07 10.61
C SER A 16 -5.02 -6.77 10.31
N THR A 17 -5.02 -8.10 10.21
CA THR A 17 -6.23 -8.87 9.90
C THR A 17 -7.28 -8.79 10.99
N ASP A 18 -6.86 -8.58 12.23
CA ASP A 18 -7.71 -8.49 13.42
C ASP A 18 -8.38 -7.13 13.59
N LYS A 19 -7.73 -6.03 13.18
CA LYS A 19 -8.22 -4.66 13.45
C LYS A 19 -8.48 -3.85 12.20
N PHE A 20 -7.59 -3.95 11.21
CA PHE A 20 -7.62 -3.11 10.02
C PHE A 20 -7.32 -3.96 8.77
N PRO A 21 -8.22 -4.89 8.41
CA PRO A 21 -8.00 -5.82 7.30
C PRO A 21 -8.08 -5.12 5.93
N GLN A 22 -8.77 -3.98 5.86
CA GLN A 22 -8.84 -3.14 4.68
C GLN A 22 -8.45 -1.71 5.03
N ILE A 23 -7.75 -1.04 4.12
CA ILE A 23 -7.50 0.39 4.23
C ILE A 23 -7.52 1.06 2.88
N GLN A 24 -7.99 2.31 2.89
CA GLN A 24 -7.94 3.21 1.76
C GLN A 24 -7.19 4.47 2.14
N PHE A 25 -6.30 4.93 1.27
CA PHE A 25 -5.56 6.17 1.48
C PHE A 25 -5.19 6.80 0.14
N ASP A 26 -5.10 8.13 0.16
CA ASP A 26 -4.69 8.92 -0.99
C ASP A 26 -3.20 9.26 -0.88
N LEU A 27 -2.47 9.10 -1.99
CA LEU A 27 -1.12 9.63 -2.12
C LEU A 27 -1.04 10.55 -3.34
N VAL A 28 -0.32 11.66 -3.16
CA VAL A 28 -0.07 12.66 -4.18
C VAL A 28 1.42 12.64 -4.46
N PHE A 29 1.79 12.47 -5.72
CA PHE A 29 3.19 12.41 -6.14
C PHE A 29 3.46 13.36 -7.30
N GLU A 30 4.57 14.08 -7.20
CA GLU A 30 5.13 14.91 -8.28
C GLU A 30 6.18 14.13 -9.10
N LYS A 31 6.63 12.99 -8.59
CA LYS A 31 7.73 12.18 -9.13
C LYS A 31 7.36 10.69 -9.10
N GLU A 32 8.17 9.89 -9.79
CA GLU A 32 8.08 8.44 -9.72
C GLU A 32 8.29 7.93 -8.29
N PHE A 33 7.53 6.90 -7.95
CA PHE A 33 7.53 6.27 -6.64
C PHE A 33 7.37 4.76 -6.79
N GLU A 34 7.86 4.01 -5.81
CA GLU A 34 7.65 2.58 -5.70
C GLU A 34 6.83 2.26 -4.44
N LEU A 35 5.88 1.35 -4.56
CA LEU A 35 5.09 0.86 -3.43
C LEU A 35 5.53 -0.56 -3.06
N SER A 36 5.73 -0.83 -1.77
CA SER A 36 6.14 -2.14 -1.29
C SER A 36 5.50 -2.49 0.05
N HIS A 37 5.50 -3.77 0.41
CA HIS A 37 5.09 -4.24 1.71
C HIS A 37 6.14 -5.19 2.29
N ASN A 38 6.34 -5.14 3.61
CA ASN A 38 7.16 -6.11 4.33
C ASN A 38 6.20 -6.99 5.13
N SER A 39 5.63 -8.02 4.50
CA SER A 39 4.97 -9.08 5.26
C SER A 39 6.08 -9.96 5.84
N LYS A 40 6.17 -10.04 7.17
CA LYS A 40 6.96 -11.09 7.83
C LYS A 40 5.98 -12.22 8.14
N THR A 41 5.86 -13.17 7.23
CA THR A 41 5.11 -14.41 7.47
C THR A 41 5.91 -15.25 8.47
N SER A 42 5.52 -15.24 9.75
CA SER A 42 5.88 -16.36 10.63
C SER A 42 5.11 -17.57 10.12
N SER A 43 5.80 -18.66 9.78
CA SER A 43 5.31 -19.88 9.13
C SER A 43 4.10 -20.58 9.76
N LEU A 44 3.59 -20.11 10.90
CA LEU A 44 2.37 -20.60 11.56
C LEU A 44 1.12 -19.75 11.24
N LEU A 45 1.27 -18.53 10.72
CA LEU A 45 0.19 -17.69 10.22
C LEU A 45 0.15 -17.82 8.70
N ARG A 46 -0.94 -18.39 8.21
CA ARG A 46 -1.31 -18.63 6.81
C ARG A 46 -0.83 -17.52 5.87
N GLU A 47 -0.50 -17.87 4.64
CA GLU A 47 -0.07 -16.91 3.62
C GLU A 47 -1.00 -15.69 3.58
N MET A 48 -0.45 -14.54 3.94
CA MET A 48 -1.18 -13.28 3.98
C MET A 48 -0.97 -12.59 2.65
N ASN A 49 -2.00 -12.64 1.80
CA ASN A 49 -1.98 -11.94 0.53
C ASN A 49 -2.49 -10.52 0.70
N ILE A 50 -1.85 -9.59 -0.02
CA ILE A 50 -2.22 -8.19 -0.05
C ILE A 50 -2.61 -7.83 -1.48
N LEU A 51 -3.87 -7.51 -1.70
CA LEU A 51 -4.33 -6.98 -2.99
C LEU A 51 -4.21 -5.46 -2.99
N PHE A 52 -3.50 -4.92 -3.98
CA PHE A 52 -3.38 -3.49 -4.22
C PHE A 52 -4.25 -3.10 -5.40
N TYR A 53 -5.19 -2.19 -5.18
CA TYR A 53 -5.90 -1.50 -6.26
C TYR A 53 -5.55 -0.01 -6.21
N SER A 54 -5.28 0.58 -7.37
CA SER A 54 -5.03 2.02 -7.48
C SER A 54 -5.92 2.63 -8.54
N SER A 55 -6.62 3.71 -8.20
CA SER A 55 -7.30 4.57 -9.17
C SER A 55 -6.57 5.90 -9.30
N LYS A 56 -6.29 6.31 -10.54
CA LYS A 56 -5.81 7.66 -10.83
C LYS A 56 -7.02 8.60 -10.85
N ASN A 57 -7.11 9.51 -9.88
CA ASN A 57 -8.27 10.38 -9.76
C ASN A 57 -8.10 11.70 -10.49
N VAL A 58 -6.94 12.34 -10.32
CA VAL A 58 -6.64 13.64 -10.93
C VAL A 58 -5.17 13.68 -11.31
N SER A 59 -4.88 14.29 -12.46
CA SER A 59 -3.53 14.67 -12.84
C SER A 59 -3.52 16.11 -13.31
N SER A 60 -2.65 16.90 -12.69
CA SER A 60 -2.21 18.18 -13.22
C SER A 60 -0.82 18.00 -13.85
N SER A 61 -0.28 19.05 -14.46
CA SER A 61 1.11 19.04 -14.92
C SER A 61 2.13 18.91 -13.78
N SER A 62 1.76 19.28 -12.55
CA SER A 62 2.66 19.29 -11.39
C SER A 62 2.55 18.06 -10.49
N TYR A 63 1.40 17.38 -10.45
CA TYR A 63 1.24 16.18 -9.61
C TYR A 63 0.16 15.22 -10.13
N VAL A 64 0.25 13.98 -9.66
CA VAL A 64 -0.77 12.94 -9.86
C VAL A 64 -1.28 12.44 -8.51
N LYS A 65 -2.59 12.35 -8.36
CA LYS A 65 -3.26 11.80 -7.18
C LYS A 65 -3.74 10.36 -7.44
N TYR A 66 -3.31 9.44 -6.60
CA TYR A 66 -3.74 8.05 -6.59
C TYR A 66 -4.51 7.75 -5.30
N THR A 67 -5.63 7.06 -5.44
CA THR A 67 -6.31 6.42 -4.30
C THR A 67 -5.93 4.96 -4.31
N PHE A 68 -5.34 4.50 -3.21
CA PHE A 68 -4.99 3.10 -3.03
C PHE A 68 -5.99 2.44 -2.09
N THR A 69 -6.52 1.31 -2.52
CA THR A 69 -7.27 0.40 -1.66
C THR A 69 -6.44 -0.85 -1.48
N CYS A 70 -6.18 -1.19 -0.22
CA CYS A 70 -5.39 -2.32 0.16
C CYS A 70 -6.22 -3.26 1.01
N LEU A 71 -6.33 -4.52 0.60
CA LEU A 71 -7.07 -5.55 1.31
C LEU A 71 -6.13 -6.69 1.71
N MET A 72 -6.10 -6.98 3.00
CA MET A 72 -5.50 -8.18 3.56
C MET A 72 -6.54 -9.28 3.64
N TYR A 73 -6.21 -10.45 3.09
CA TYR A 73 -7.07 -11.62 3.16
C TYR A 73 -6.23 -12.88 3.40
N ASN A 74 -6.84 -13.81 4.14
CA ASN A 74 -6.30 -15.16 4.32
C ASN A 74 -6.64 -15.98 3.07
N THR A 75 -5.68 -16.69 2.51
CA THR A 75 -5.98 -17.80 1.59
C THR A 75 -6.23 -19.07 2.42
N THR A 76 -7.39 -19.69 2.19
CA THR A 76 -7.90 -20.85 2.93
C THR A 76 -7.08 -22.10 2.69
#